data_AF-A0A9E4D5I7-F1
#
_entry.id   AF-A0A9E4D5I7-F1
#
_cell.length_a   1.000
_cell.length_b   1.000
_cell.length_c   1.000
_cell.angle_alpha   90.00
_cell.angle_beta   90.00
_cell.angle_gamma   90.00
#
_symmetry.space_group_name_H-M   'P 1'
#
loop_
_entity.id
_entity.type
_entity.pdbx_description
1 polymer ?
#
loop_
_entity_poly.entity_id
_entity_poly.type
_entity_poly.pdbx_seq_one_letter_code
_entity_poly.pdbx_strand_id
1 'polypeptide(L)'
;MPHVFPLGALALVAILSPAASLAQVPLSALSLQAFSYESAVNWQERNYRPAGLPEIIRIPGHVLVDVRAVFDGPWSDSVERVNVNARDIHLVLPDGTELSPIGGYQNWGQVQLLTRSLNGRRPRNYPTEDADMAWNGLFRVPKGVDTARLVIGGDAASFSADVAIPGPTAAPDAASFARFRPTGVRRFRTIGLQDGRGNEAVTSTITAPPGMVLAEIEIEVTGVAGNQDDGSDRFTWHTHNYRLVDGAGQSMGLVGERFMQRLLDSQYNGVDVGASAERTVVWLVPEGLDEARLLFGETEVARVTLGGAPITETD
;
A
#
# COMPACT_ATOMS: atom_id res chain seq x y z
N MET A 1 -51.94 -8.78 -75.16
CA MET A 1 -51.12 -7.59 -74.86
C MET A 1 -51.26 -7.28 -73.39
N PRO A 2 -50.29 -7.66 -72.53
CA PRO A 2 -50.26 -7.28 -71.14
C PRO A 2 -49.17 -6.25 -70.83
N HIS A 3 -49.45 -5.47 -69.79
CA HIS A 3 -48.70 -4.32 -69.28
C HIS A 3 -47.30 -4.67 -68.77
N VAL A 4 -46.36 -3.77 -69.02
CA VAL A 4 -45.00 -3.76 -68.46
C VAL A 4 -45.03 -3.14 -67.05
N PHE A 5 -44.52 -3.86 -66.06
CA PHE A 5 -44.11 -3.31 -64.75
C PHE A 5 -42.57 -3.27 -64.71
N PRO A 6 -41.92 -2.17 -64.31
CA PRO A 6 -40.49 -2.18 -64.03
C PRO A 6 -40.24 -2.63 -62.58
N LEU A 7 -39.35 -3.61 -62.42
CA LEU A 7 -38.74 -4.01 -61.16
C LEU A 7 -37.81 -2.88 -60.66
N GLY A 8 -38.16 -2.29 -59.51
CA GLY A 8 -37.24 -1.44 -58.74
C GLY A 8 -36.33 -2.31 -57.88
N ALA A 9 -35.02 -2.29 -58.16
CA ALA A 9 -34.00 -2.84 -57.29
C ALA A 9 -33.55 -1.77 -56.29
N LEU A 10 -33.94 -1.90 -55.02
CA LEU A 10 -33.38 -1.12 -53.91
C LEU A 10 -32.07 -1.79 -53.46
N ALA A 11 -30.94 -1.18 -53.80
CA ALA A 11 -29.64 -1.52 -53.23
C ALA A 11 -29.53 -0.87 -51.85
N LEU A 12 -29.58 -1.70 -50.80
CA LEU A 12 -29.31 -1.29 -49.42
C LEU A 12 -27.78 -1.19 -49.25
N VAL A 13 -27.22 0.02 -49.39
CA VAL A 13 -25.83 0.30 -49.04
C VAL A 13 -25.74 0.33 -47.52
N ALA A 14 -25.28 -0.76 -46.92
CA ALA A 14 -24.89 -0.78 -45.51
C ALA A 14 -23.61 0.07 -45.35
N ILE A 15 -23.77 1.28 -44.84
CA ILE A 15 -22.66 2.13 -44.39
C ILE A 15 -22.13 1.48 -43.11
N LEU A 16 -21.09 0.64 -43.26
CA LEU A 16 -20.24 0.24 -42.15
C LEU A 16 -19.48 1.49 -41.72
N SER A 17 -19.99 2.20 -40.71
CA SER A 17 -19.19 3.17 -39.97
C SER A 17 -17.98 2.43 -39.41
N PRO A 18 -16.73 2.84 -39.71
CA PRO A 18 -15.59 2.30 -38.99
C PRO A 18 -15.79 2.70 -37.53
N ALA A 19 -15.84 1.71 -36.64
CA ALA A 19 -15.64 1.97 -35.23
C ALA A 19 -14.30 2.71 -35.14
N ALA A 20 -14.32 3.97 -34.72
CA ALA A 20 -13.10 4.69 -34.44
C ALA A 20 -12.34 3.86 -33.41
N SER A 21 -11.20 3.28 -33.80
CA SER A 21 -10.24 2.81 -32.81
C SER A 21 -9.92 4.06 -31.99
N LEU A 22 -10.31 4.09 -30.71
CA LEU A 22 -9.81 5.12 -29.82
C LEU A 22 -8.29 5.00 -29.89
N ALA A 23 -7.64 6.04 -30.41
CA ALA A 23 -6.19 6.10 -30.43
C ALA A 23 -5.72 5.96 -28.99
N GLN A 24 -4.78 5.04 -28.74
CA GLN A 24 -4.18 4.88 -27.41
C GLN A 24 -3.69 6.23 -26.90
N VAL A 25 -3.94 6.53 -25.63
CA VAL A 25 -3.44 7.75 -25.02
C VAL A 25 -1.92 7.62 -24.81
N PRO A 26 -1.06 8.42 -25.47
CA PRO A 26 0.37 8.38 -25.20
C PRO A 26 0.62 8.96 -23.80
N LEU A 27 1.36 8.24 -22.96
CA LEU A 27 1.76 8.72 -21.63
C LEU A 27 3.11 9.43 -21.70
N SER A 28 3.25 10.49 -20.91
CA SER A 28 4.50 11.21 -20.71
C SER A 28 5.01 10.97 -19.31
N ALA A 29 6.20 10.38 -19.16
CA ALA A 29 6.79 10.17 -17.83
C ALA A 29 7.43 11.47 -17.31
N LEU A 30 6.99 11.91 -16.13
CA LEU A 30 7.66 12.93 -15.32
C LEU A 30 8.86 12.34 -14.58
N SER A 31 8.74 11.08 -14.14
CA SER A 31 9.85 10.32 -13.57
C SER A 31 9.75 8.84 -13.90
N LEU A 32 10.91 8.20 -14.06
CA LEU A 32 11.05 6.75 -14.21
C LEU A 32 12.32 6.33 -13.48
N GLN A 33 12.18 5.54 -12.42
CA GLN A 33 13.28 5.10 -11.58
C GLN A 33 13.20 3.59 -11.35
N ALA A 34 14.35 2.94 -11.17
CA ALA A 34 14.42 1.58 -10.72
C ALA A 34 15.35 1.43 -9.53
N PHE A 35 14.96 0.56 -8.61
CA PHE A 35 15.76 0.09 -7.50
C PHE A 35 15.87 -1.43 -7.62
N SER A 36 16.98 -1.99 -7.18
CA SER A 36 17.17 -3.44 -7.19
C SER A 36 17.57 -3.95 -5.82
N TYR A 37 17.08 -5.14 -5.47
CA TYR A 37 17.27 -5.74 -4.15
C TYR A 37 17.59 -7.23 -4.30
N GLU A 38 18.52 -7.73 -3.49
CA GLU A 38 18.79 -9.17 -3.36
C GLU A 38 17.62 -9.92 -2.69
N SER A 39 16.93 -9.22 -1.80
CA SER A 39 15.78 -9.75 -1.06
C SER A 39 14.92 -8.61 -0.53
N ALA A 40 13.64 -8.91 -0.27
CA ALA A 40 12.72 -7.98 0.38
C ALA A 40 11.82 -8.74 1.39
N VAL A 41 11.41 -8.07 2.47
CA VAL A 41 10.45 -8.61 3.44
C VAL A 41 9.05 -8.48 2.85
N ASN A 42 8.26 -9.55 2.72
CA ASN A 42 6.87 -9.50 2.28
C ASN A 42 5.93 -9.03 3.40
N TRP A 43 5.21 -7.93 3.16
CA TRP A 43 4.27 -7.27 4.08
C TRP A 43 2.80 -7.61 3.84
N GLN A 44 2.50 -8.64 3.04
CA GLN A 44 1.13 -9.14 2.93
C GLN A 44 0.53 -9.41 4.33
N GLU A 45 -0.72 -8.98 4.52
CA GLU A 45 -1.42 -8.99 5.80
C GLU A 45 -1.38 -10.36 6.48
N ARG A 46 -0.81 -10.42 7.68
CA ARG A 46 -0.57 -11.66 8.45
C ARG A 46 -0.90 -11.43 9.90
N ASN A 47 -2.20 -11.28 10.18
CA ASN A 47 -2.75 -10.92 11.50
C ASN A 47 -2.37 -11.89 12.64
N TYR A 48 -1.70 -13.02 12.36
CA TYR A 48 -1.45 -14.10 13.32
C TYR A 48 0.01 -14.56 13.40
N ARG A 49 0.93 -13.93 12.67
CA ARG A 49 2.31 -14.42 12.62
C ARG A 49 3.11 -13.93 13.84
N PRO A 50 3.80 -14.83 14.58
CA PRO A 50 4.72 -14.43 15.63
C PRO A 50 5.80 -13.46 15.12
N ALA A 51 6.25 -12.56 15.99
CA ALA A 51 7.35 -11.64 15.69
C ALA A 51 8.64 -12.40 15.38
N GLY A 52 9.49 -11.83 14.51
CA GLY A 52 10.75 -12.47 14.12
C GLY A 52 10.60 -13.61 13.11
N LEU A 53 9.41 -13.81 12.53
CA LEU A 53 9.20 -14.72 11.40
C LEU A 53 8.88 -13.96 10.10
N PRO A 54 9.75 -13.05 9.63
CA PRO A 54 9.51 -12.37 8.37
C PRO A 54 9.51 -13.39 7.22
N GLU A 55 8.61 -13.20 6.26
CA GLU A 55 8.80 -13.86 4.98
C GLU A 55 9.72 -13.02 4.13
N ILE A 56 10.85 -13.62 3.77
CA ILE A 56 11.84 -12.99 2.91
C ILE A 56 11.65 -13.52 1.50
N ILE A 57 11.35 -12.63 0.57
CA ILE A 57 11.35 -12.93 -0.86
C ILE A 57 12.81 -12.95 -1.30
N ARG A 58 13.27 -14.09 -1.80
CA ARG A 58 14.59 -14.26 -2.40
C ARG A 58 14.49 -15.21 -3.58
N ILE A 59 15.16 -14.86 -4.67
CA ILE A 59 15.08 -15.63 -5.92
C ILE A 59 16.50 -15.93 -6.40
N PRO A 60 17.01 -17.16 -6.22
CA PRO A 60 18.34 -17.53 -6.69
C PRO A 60 18.55 -17.19 -8.18
N GLY A 61 19.72 -16.63 -8.50
CA GLY A 61 20.08 -16.21 -9.87
C GLY A 61 19.41 -14.92 -10.36
N HIS A 62 18.55 -14.30 -9.55
CA HIS A 62 17.80 -13.09 -9.91
C HIS A 62 17.95 -12.02 -8.82
N VAL A 63 17.53 -10.81 -9.16
CA VAL A 63 17.26 -9.70 -8.24
C VAL A 63 15.80 -9.29 -8.36
N LEU A 64 15.28 -8.67 -7.31
CA LEU A 64 14.00 -7.99 -7.33
C LEU A 64 14.23 -6.57 -7.84
N VAL A 65 13.55 -6.16 -8.92
CA VAL A 65 13.64 -4.80 -9.46
C VAL A 65 12.32 -4.08 -9.24
N ASP A 66 12.33 -3.05 -8.40
CA ASP A 66 11.21 -2.12 -8.17
C ASP A 66 11.31 -0.97 -9.15
N VAL A 67 10.43 -0.96 -10.16
CA VAL A 67 10.31 0.14 -11.12
C VAL A 67 9.18 1.05 -10.67
N ARG A 68 9.46 2.35 -10.63
CA ARG A 68 8.51 3.39 -10.26
C ARG A 68 8.42 4.42 -11.38
N ALA A 69 7.20 4.77 -11.76
CA ALA A 69 6.93 5.76 -12.77
C ALA A 69 5.87 6.74 -12.28
N VAL A 70 6.10 8.03 -12.52
CA VAL A 70 5.08 9.07 -12.38
C VAL A 70 4.85 9.64 -13.77
N PHE A 71 3.61 9.61 -14.22
CA PHE A 71 3.18 10.13 -15.51
C PHE A 71 2.44 11.44 -15.32
N ASP A 72 2.69 12.36 -16.24
CA ASP A 72 1.88 13.55 -16.41
C ASP A 72 0.45 13.13 -16.76
N GLY A 73 -0.54 13.75 -16.12
CA GLY A 73 -1.94 13.45 -16.34
C GLY A 73 -2.36 13.81 -17.77
N PRO A 74 -2.75 12.86 -18.65
CA PRO A 74 -3.07 13.17 -20.05
C PRO A 74 -4.49 13.75 -20.19
N TRP A 75 -4.92 14.56 -19.22
CA TRP A 75 -6.28 15.00 -19.05
C TRP A 75 -6.67 16.00 -20.12
N SER A 76 -7.86 15.79 -20.66
CA SER A 76 -8.47 16.66 -21.67
C SER A 76 -9.97 16.43 -21.68
N ASP A 77 -10.70 17.17 -22.52
CA ASP A 77 -12.16 16.96 -22.69
C ASP A 77 -12.52 15.57 -23.21
N SER A 78 -11.59 14.88 -23.89
CA SER A 78 -11.75 13.51 -24.38
C SER A 78 -11.14 12.44 -23.47
N VAL A 79 -10.29 12.81 -22.51
CA VAL A 79 -9.60 11.88 -21.61
C VAL A 79 -9.96 12.19 -20.16
N GLU A 80 -10.98 11.50 -19.66
CA GLU A 80 -11.39 11.60 -18.24
C GLU A 80 -10.67 10.57 -17.36
N ARG A 81 -10.28 9.42 -17.93
CA ARG A 81 -9.74 8.30 -17.16
C ARG A 81 -8.72 7.53 -17.99
N VAL A 82 -7.66 7.09 -17.32
CA VAL A 82 -6.71 6.08 -17.83
C VAL A 82 -6.79 4.86 -16.90
N ASN A 83 -6.86 3.67 -17.51
CA ASN A 83 -6.79 2.41 -16.79
C ASN A 83 -6.05 1.39 -17.66
N VAL A 84 -4.86 0.98 -17.22
CA VAL A 84 -4.08 -0.07 -17.86
C VAL A 84 -3.91 -1.22 -16.89
N ASN A 85 -4.32 -2.43 -17.30
CA ASN A 85 -4.23 -3.59 -16.43
C ASN A 85 -2.77 -3.99 -16.22
N ALA A 86 -2.44 -4.52 -15.04
CA ALA A 86 -1.10 -5.01 -14.73
C ALA A 86 -0.54 -6.03 -15.74
N ARG A 87 -1.42 -6.81 -16.40
CA ARG A 87 -1.03 -7.80 -17.42
C ARG A 87 -0.52 -7.18 -18.72
N ASP A 88 -0.87 -5.92 -18.97
CA ASP A 88 -0.50 -5.17 -20.18
C ASP A 88 0.74 -4.29 -19.90
N ILE A 89 1.39 -4.49 -18.75
CA ILE A 89 2.60 -3.79 -18.30
C ILE A 89 3.73 -4.80 -18.18
N HIS A 90 4.84 -4.54 -18.87
CA HIS A 90 5.97 -5.46 -18.97
C HIS A 90 7.30 -4.74 -18.82
N LEU A 91 8.29 -5.48 -18.33
CA LEU A 91 9.69 -5.11 -18.43
C LEU A 91 10.33 -6.00 -19.51
N VAL A 92 10.77 -5.40 -20.61
CA VAL A 92 11.40 -6.11 -21.73
C VAL A 92 12.91 -6.07 -21.56
N LEU A 93 13.54 -7.23 -21.43
CA LEU A 93 14.98 -7.37 -21.29
C LEU A 93 15.70 -7.15 -22.64
N PRO A 94 17.03 -6.92 -22.64
CA PRO A 94 17.79 -6.71 -23.88
C PRO A 94 17.74 -7.88 -24.87
N ASP A 95 17.49 -9.09 -24.40
CA ASP A 95 17.32 -10.30 -25.22
C ASP A 95 15.90 -10.45 -25.81
N GLY A 96 15.01 -9.51 -25.52
CA GLY A 96 13.60 -9.52 -25.95
C GLY A 96 12.66 -10.28 -25.01
N THR A 97 13.16 -10.83 -23.90
CA THR A 97 12.31 -11.50 -22.91
C THR A 97 11.39 -10.50 -22.22
N GLU A 98 10.09 -10.77 -22.22
CA GLU A 98 9.10 -9.97 -21.50
C GLU A 98 8.87 -10.52 -20.09
N LEU A 99 8.98 -9.65 -19.09
CA LEU A 99 8.70 -9.97 -17.71
C LEU A 99 7.44 -9.25 -17.25
N SER A 100 6.49 -9.99 -16.68
CA SER A 100 5.35 -9.41 -15.98
C SER A 100 5.73 -9.01 -14.54
N PRO A 101 5.08 -7.97 -13.98
CA PRO A 101 5.25 -7.65 -12.58
C PRO A 101 4.76 -8.82 -11.71
N ILE A 102 5.41 -9.02 -10.57
CA ILE A 102 5.08 -10.04 -9.56
C ILE A 102 4.54 -9.43 -8.26
N GLY A 103 4.58 -8.10 -8.14
CA GLY A 103 4.22 -7.37 -6.93
C GLY A 103 4.46 -5.87 -7.06
N GLY A 104 4.56 -5.20 -5.92
CA GLY A 104 4.90 -3.78 -5.82
C GLY A 104 5.06 -3.33 -4.36
N TYR A 105 5.49 -2.09 -4.18
CA TYR A 105 5.52 -1.39 -2.91
C TYR A 105 4.34 -0.41 -2.87
N GLN A 106 3.22 -0.78 -2.26
CA GLN A 106 2.13 0.19 -2.07
C GLN A 106 2.61 1.36 -1.21
N ASN A 107 3.33 1.02 -0.15
CA ASN A 107 4.13 1.97 0.62
C ASN A 107 5.59 1.54 0.54
N TRP A 108 6.50 2.49 0.50
CA TRP A 108 7.93 2.23 0.49
C TRP A 108 8.34 1.50 1.77
N GLY A 109 9.24 0.52 1.62
CA GLY A 109 9.61 -0.42 2.67
C GLY A 109 8.59 -1.54 2.93
N GLN A 110 7.38 -1.47 2.35
CA GLN A 110 6.31 -2.45 2.53
C GLN A 110 5.96 -3.17 1.22
N VAL A 111 6.80 -4.13 0.80
CA VAL A 111 6.55 -4.89 -0.44
C VAL A 111 5.34 -5.82 -0.27
N GLN A 112 4.57 -5.99 -1.34
CA GLN A 112 3.51 -6.98 -1.44
C GLN A 112 3.62 -7.72 -2.77
N LEU A 113 3.38 -9.03 -2.76
CA LEU A 113 3.27 -9.84 -3.99
C LEU A 113 1.87 -9.69 -4.60
N LEU A 114 1.47 -8.45 -4.84
CA LEU A 114 0.23 -8.06 -5.48
C LEU A 114 0.56 -7.06 -6.58
N THR A 115 0.23 -7.42 -7.82
CA THR A 115 0.49 -6.59 -9.00
C THR A 115 -0.50 -5.43 -9.08
N ARG A 116 -0.04 -4.25 -9.48
CA ARG A 116 -0.88 -3.06 -9.62
C ARG A 116 -1.10 -2.68 -11.08
N SER A 117 -2.34 -2.31 -11.37
CA SER A 117 -2.74 -1.65 -12.62
C SER A 117 -2.46 -0.15 -12.51
N LEU A 118 -2.08 0.50 -13.61
CA LEU A 118 -1.98 1.94 -13.68
C LEU A 118 -3.40 2.51 -13.81
N ASN A 119 -3.78 3.38 -12.87
CA ASN A 119 -5.10 4.02 -12.86
C ASN A 119 -4.93 5.51 -12.58
N GLY A 120 -5.67 6.33 -13.32
CA GLY A 120 -5.75 7.76 -13.05
C GLY A 120 -7.07 8.32 -13.54
N ARG A 121 -7.49 9.42 -12.92
CA ARG A 121 -8.71 10.13 -13.30
C ARG A 121 -8.45 11.62 -13.29
N ARG A 122 -8.98 12.29 -14.31
CA ARG A 122 -9.02 13.74 -14.41
C ARG A 122 -9.63 14.36 -13.15
N PRO A 123 -9.00 15.39 -12.55
CA PRO A 123 -9.56 16.13 -11.44
C PRO A 123 -10.92 16.72 -11.77
N ARG A 124 -11.76 16.90 -10.75
CA ARG A 124 -13.10 17.49 -10.91
C ARG A 124 -13.05 18.92 -11.45
N ASN A 125 -12.02 19.68 -11.06
CA ASN A 125 -11.86 21.09 -11.39
C ASN A 125 -10.88 21.33 -12.55
N TYR A 126 -10.64 20.33 -13.40
CA TYR A 126 -9.81 20.50 -14.61
C TYR A 126 -10.37 21.64 -15.51
N PRO A 127 -9.52 22.50 -16.10
CA PRO A 127 -8.05 22.47 -16.09
C PRO A 127 -7.38 23.27 -14.96
N THR A 128 -8.13 23.73 -13.96
CA THR A 128 -7.56 24.49 -12.83
C THR A 128 -6.73 23.59 -11.91
N GLU A 129 -7.11 22.32 -11.81
CA GLU A 129 -6.36 21.27 -11.13
C GLU A 129 -5.80 20.27 -12.14
N ASP A 130 -4.63 19.73 -11.81
CA ASP A 130 -3.99 18.65 -12.52
C ASP A 130 -3.68 17.51 -11.55
N ALA A 131 -3.59 16.29 -12.06
CA ALA A 131 -3.28 15.11 -11.24
C ALA A 131 -2.39 14.13 -12.00
N ASP A 132 -1.22 13.89 -11.45
CA ASP A 132 -0.29 12.90 -11.96
C ASP A 132 -0.80 11.48 -11.71
N MET A 133 -0.26 10.53 -12.48
CA MET A 133 -0.53 9.11 -12.28
C MET A 133 0.75 8.39 -11.84
N ALA A 134 0.72 7.86 -10.64
CA ALA A 134 1.81 7.03 -10.12
C ALA A 134 1.56 5.55 -10.41
N TRP A 135 2.63 4.83 -10.72
CA TRP A 135 2.61 3.38 -10.82
C TRP A 135 3.95 2.81 -10.36
N ASN A 136 3.89 1.64 -9.73
CA ASN A 136 5.07 0.87 -9.45
C ASN A 136 4.85 -0.63 -9.65
N GLY A 137 5.94 -1.33 -9.96
CA GLY A 137 5.95 -2.76 -10.20
C GLY A 137 7.25 -3.40 -9.75
N LEU A 138 7.13 -4.55 -9.09
CA LEU A 138 8.25 -5.40 -8.73
C LEU A 138 8.42 -6.49 -9.79
N PHE A 139 9.63 -6.65 -10.32
CA PHE A 139 9.97 -7.64 -11.33
C PHE A 139 11.06 -8.58 -10.82
N ARG A 140 11.05 -9.82 -11.33
CA ARG A 140 12.15 -10.77 -11.14
C ARG A 140 13.09 -10.67 -12.34
N VAL A 141 14.26 -10.06 -12.17
CA VAL A 141 15.22 -9.84 -13.26
C VAL A 141 16.48 -10.70 -13.04
N PRO A 142 17.00 -11.39 -14.07
CA PRO A 142 18.27 -12.13 -13.96
C PRO A 142 19.41 -11.23 -13.51
N LYS A 143 20.33 -11.77 -12.69
CA LYS A 143 21.54 -11.03 -12.29
C LYS A 143 22.39 -10.67 -13.51
N GLY A 144 22.94 -9.45 -13.50
CA GLY A 144 23.82 -8.96 -14.56
C GLY A 144 23.11 -8.19 -15.67
N VAL A 145 21.78 -8.09 -15.64
CA VAL A 145 21.03 -7.14 -16.48
C VAL A 145 21.10 -5.74 -15.86
N ASP A 146 21.60 -4.77 -16.62
CA ASP A 146 21.80 -3.37 -16.21
C ASP A 146 20.84 -2.37 -16.87
N THR A 147 20.09 -2.82 -17.88
CA THR A 147 19.07 -2.04 -18.56
C THR A 147 17.91 -2.93 -18.98
N ALA A 148 16.71 -2.38 -18.98
CA ALA A 148 15.52 -2.99 -19.54
C ALA A 148 14.57 -1.90 -20.06
N ARG A 149 13.53 -2.27 -20.78
CA ARG A 149 12.52 -1.33 -21.28
C ARG A 149 11.19 -1.53 -20.57
N LEU A 150 10.71 -0.51 -19.88
CA LEU A 150 9.35 -0.52 -19.36
C LEU A 150 8.40 -0.25 -20.52
N VAL A 151 7.46 -1.18 -20.74
CA VAL A 151 6.40 -1.07 -21.73
C VAL A 151 5.05 -1.10 -21.02
N ILE A 152 4.25 -0.07 -21.23
CA ILE A 152 2.84 -0.02 -20.82
C ILE A 152 2.02 -0.01 -22.11
N GLY A 153 1.23 -1.05 -22.32
CA GLY A 153 0.41 -1.22 -23.51
C GLY A 153 -1.06 -1.48 -23.20
N GLY A 154 -1.79 -1.90 -24.23
CA GLY A 154 -3.24 -2.13 -24.18
C GLY A 154 -4.03 -1.06 -24.92
N ASP A 155 -5.36 -1.21 -24.99
CA ASP A 155 -6.21 -0.32 -25.81
C ASP A 155 -6.33 1.11 -25.24
N ALA A 156 -6.04 1.29 -23.96
CA ALA A 156 -6.29 2.54 -23.23
C ALA A 156 -5.14 3.56 -23.33
N ALA A 157 -3.90 3.11 -23.20
CA ALA A 157 -2.73 3.99 -23.17
C ALA A 157 -1.46 3.28 -23.65
N SER A 158 -0.44 4.06 -24.02
CA SER A 158 0.85 3.55 -24.46
C SER A 158 2.02 4.31 -23.85
N PHE A 159 3.06 3.58 -23.44
CA PHE A 159 4.35 4.11 -23.00
C PHE A 159 5.46 3.11 -23.26
N SER A 160 6.64 3.61 -23.61
CA SER A 160 7.83 2.78 -23.76
C SER A 160 9.07 3.62 -23.48
N ALA A 161 9.85 3.24 -22.47
CA ALA A 161 11.12 3.89 -22.17
C ALA A 161 12.12 2.90 -21.56
N ASP A 162 13.40 3.15 -21.80
CA ASP A 162 14.47 2.38 -21.18
C ASP A 162 14.64 2.81 -19.71
N VAL A 163 14.90 1.84 -18.84
CA VAL A 163 15.14 2.02 -17.41
C VAL A 163 16.48 1.37 -17.04
N ALA A 164 17.35 2.14 -16.40
CA ALA A 164 18.62 1.64 -15.87
C ALA A 164 18.36 0.83 -14.61
N ILE A 165 18.90 -0.38 -14.54
CA ILE A 165 18.78 -1.27 -13.38
C ILE A 165 20.07 -1.15 -12.56
N PRO A 166 20.03 -0.52 -11.37
CA PRO A 166 21.22 -0.38 -10.56
C PRO A 166 21.68 -1.72 -9.97
N GLY A 167 22.88 -1.75 -9.39
CA GLY A 167 23.32 -2.88 -8.57
C GLY A 167 22.46 -3.02 -7.30
N PRO A 168 22.27 -4.25 -6.78
CA PRO A 168 21.31 -4.48 -5.72
C PRO A 168 21.75 -3.90 -4.38
N THR A 169 20.80 -3.30 -3.68
CA THR A 169 20.97 -2.74 -2.34
C THR A 169 20.06 -3.47 -1.33
N ALA A 170 20.18 -3.10 -0.05
CA ALA A 170 19.20 -3.52 0.93
C ALA A 170 17.88 -2.80 0.67
N ALA A 171 16.77 -3.54 0.74
CA ALA A 171 15.44 -2.93 0.72
C ALA A 171 15.31 -1.95 1.91
N PRO A 172 14.71 -0.77 1.71
CA PRO A 172 14.56 0.20 2.78
C PRO A 172 13.66 -0.37 3.88
N ASP A 173 14.02 -0.07 5.13
CA ASP A 173 13.22 -0.44 6.28
C ASP A 173 12.02 0.51 6.39
N ALA A 174 10.80 -0.03 6.48
CA ALA A 174 9.58 0.77 6.63
C ALA A 174 9.60 1.64 7.90
N ALA A 175 10.29 1.21 8.97
CA ALA A 175 10.43 2.00 10.19
C ALA A 175 11.32 3.25 9.99
N SER A 176 12.16 3.30 8.94
CA SER A 176 13.07 4.43 8.70
C SER A 176 12.36 5.71 8.23
N PHE A 177 11.10 5.62 7.80
CA PHE A 177 10.29 6.74 7.31
C PHE A 177 9.61 7.54 8.43
N ALA A 178 9.66 7.08 9.68
CA ALA A 178 9.05 7.76 10.81
C ALA A 178 9.83 7.55 12.11
N ARG A 179 9.51 8.35 13.12
CA ARG A 179 9.91 8.11 14.52
C ARG A 179 8.67 7.72 15.32
N PHE A 180 8.86 6.78 16.22
CA PHE A 180 7.79 6.24 17.04
C PHE A 180 8.17 6.43 18.51
N ARG A 181 7.26 7.00 19.29
CA ARG A 181 7.49 7.27 20.69
C ARG A 181 6.26 6.89 21.50
N PRO A 182 6.35 5.88 22.37
CA PRO A 182 5.34 5.65 23.39
C PRO A 182 5.28 6.86 24.33
N THR A 183 4.12 7.48 24.47
CA THR A 183 3.87 8.66 25.29
C THR A 183 3.07 8.35 26.54
N GLY A 184 2.25 7.30 26.51
CA GLY A 184 1.39 6.90 27.62
C GLY A 184 1.09 5.41 27.63
N VAL A 185 0.87 4.86 28.83
CA VAL A 185 0.42 3.48 29.03
C VAL A 185 -0.70 3.48 30.06
N ARG A 186 -1.80 2.82 29.74
CA ARG A 186 -2.92 2.52 30.63
C ARG A 186 -3.19 1.03 30.61
N ARG A 187 -3.56 0.45 31.75
CA ARG A 187 -3.81 -0.99 31.88
C ARG A 187 -5.13 -1.22 32.60
N PHE A 188 -6.00 -2.02 32.01
CA PHE A 188 -7.32 -2.30 32.56
C PHE A 188 -7.80 -3.72 32.25
N ARG A 189 -8.76 -4.22 33.04
CA ARG A 189 -9.39 -5.53 32.81
C ARG A 189 -10.43 -5.49 31.72
N THR A 190 -11.21 -4.42 31.67
CA THR A 190 -12.31 -4.26 30.74
C THR A 190 -12.23 -2.91 30.05
N ILE A 191 -12.42 -2.89 28.74
CA ILE A 191 -12.60 -1.67 27.95
C ILE A 191 -14.07 -1.48 27.61
N GLY A 192 -14.59 -0.27 27.81
CA GLY A 192 -15.89 0.16 27.30
C GLY A 192 -15.83 0.64 25.85
N LEU A 193 -16.78 0.21 25.02
CA LEU A 193 -16.93 0.60 23.62
C LEU A 193 -18.37 1.06 23.34
N GLN A 194 -18.57 1.90 22.33
CA GLN A 194 -19.86 2.49 21.99
C GLN A 194 -20.06 2.58 20.47
N ASP A 195 -21.15 2.04 19.92
CA ASP A 195 -21.57 2.24 18.51
C ASP A 195 -22.54 3.40 18.41
N GLY A 196 -22.57 4.07 17.27
CA GLY A 196 -23.56 5.11 17.01
C GLY A 196 -23.32 6.38 17.81
N ARG A 197 -24.36 7.23 17.89
CA ARG A 197 -24.28 8.57 18.51
C ARG A 197 -25.53 8.85 19.32
N GLY A 198 -25.37 9.63 20.40
CA GLY A 198 -26.49 10.07 21.22
C GLY A 198 -27.21 8.93 21.95
N ASN A 199 -28.52 9.05 22.10
CA ASN A 199 -29.33 8.12 22.92
C ASN A 199 -29.51 6.72 22.30
N GLU A 200 -29.15 6.54 21.02
CA GLU A 200 -29.25 5.24 20.33
C GLU A 200 -27.94 4.45 20.39
N ALA A 201 -26.96 4.96 21.11
CA ALA A 201 -25.64 4.37 21.09
C ALA A 201 -25.60 3.03 21.83
N VAL A 202 -25.04 2.02 21.18
CA VAL A 202 -24.96 0.65 21.71
C VAL A 202 -23.63 0.49 22.44
N THR A 203 -23.69 0.25 23.74
CA THR A 203 -22.49 -0.01 24.56
C THR A 203 -22.11 -1.49 24.48
N SER A 204 -20.82 -1.77 24.33
CA SER A 204 -20.25 -3.11 24.39
C SER A 204 -18.93 -3.08 25.16
N THR A 205 -18.41 -4.24 25.54
CA THR A 205 -17.14 -4.34 26.27
C THR A 205 -16.25 -5.42 25.70
N ILE A 206 -14.94 -5.29 25.93
CA ILE A 206 -13.97 -6.39 25.80
C ILE A 206 -13.31 -6.57 27.16
N THR A 207 -13.28 -7.81 27.65
CA THR A 207 -12.67 -8.16 28.94
C THR A 207 -11.49 -9.09 28.71
N ALA A 208 -10.35 -8.75 29.32
CA ALA A 208 -9.17 -9.61 29.30
C ALA A 208 -9.43 -10.92 30.07
N PRO A 209 -8.97 -12.08 29.55
CA PRO A 209 -9.04 -13.33 30.30
C PRO A 209 -8.18 -13.27 31.59
N PRO A 210 -8.43 -14.15 32.57
CA PRO A 210 -7.64 -14.23 33.81
C PRO A 210 -6.13 -14.37 33.53
N GLY A 211 -5.29 -13.65 34.28
CA GLY A 211 -3.83 -13.63 34.08
C GLY A 211 -3.37 -12.59 33.04
N MET A 212 -4.29 -11.97 32.31
CA MET A 212 -4.01 -10.95 31.28
C MET A 212 -4.70 -9.62 31.59
N VAL A 213 -4.21 -8.55 30.96
CA VAL A 213 -4.81 -7.22 30.96
C VAL A 213 -4.78 -6.61 29.56
N LEU A 214 -5.67 -5.67 29.32
CA LEU A 214 -5.61 -4.80 28.15
C LEU A 214 -4.63 -3.67 28.46
N ALA A 215 -3.53 -3.62 27.72
CA ALA A 215 -2.58 -2.52 27.75
C ALA A 215 -2.86 -1.59 26.58
N GLU A 216 -3.33 -0.40 26.90
CA GLU A 216 -3.50 0.71 25.98
C GLU A 216 -2.21 1.54 25.97
N ILE A 217 -1.57 1.62 24.80
CA ILE A 217 -0.34 2.37 24.62
C ILE A 217 -0.62 3.50 23.64
N GLU A 218 -0.33 4.72 24.08
CA GLU A 218 -0.32 5.89 23.23
C GLU A 218 1.05 6.01 22.57
N ILE A 219 1.05 6.17 21.25
CA ILE A 219 2.22 6.19 20.39
C ILE A 219 2.15 7.46 19.55
N GLU A 220 3.08 8.38 19.78
CA GLU A 220 3.35 9.49 18.89
C GLU A 220 4.14 8.98 17.68
N VAL A 221 3.66 9.29 16.48
CA VAL A 221 4.28 8.96 15.19
C VAL A 221 4.64 10.25 14.48
N THR A 222 5.93 10.47 14.24
CA THR A 222 6.45 11.66 13.55
C THR A 222 6.98 11.28 12.18
N GLY A 223 6.43 11.86 11.12
CA GLY A 223 6.88 11.60 9.75
C GLY A 223 8.28 12.17 9.51
N VAL A 224 9.21 11.33 9.05
CA VAL A 224 10.58 11.73 8.69
C VAL A 224 10.75 11.84 7.19
N ALA A 225 10.10 10.94 6.44
CA ALA A 225 10.08 10.94 4.98
C ALA A 225 8.76 10.34 4.46
N GLY A 226 8.36 10.71 3.24
CA GLY A 226 7.21 10.13 2.57
C GLY A 226 7.46 8.69 2.17
N ASN A 227 6.45 7.84 2.25
CA ASN A 227 6.53 6.44 1.80
C ASN A 227 5.47 6.10 0.74
N GLN A 228 4.80 7.07 0.14
CA GLN A 228 3.81 6.80 -0.91
C GLN A 228 4.47 6.55 -2.28
N ASP A 229 3.77 5.81 -3.14
CA ASP A 229 4.18 5.56 -4.53
C ASP A 229 4.03 6.81 -5.42
N ASP A 230 3.14 7.72 -5.05
CA ASP A 230 2.90 9.01 -5.71
C ASP A 230 3.92 10.11 -5.38
N GLY A 231 4.89 9.82 -4.52
CA GLY A 231 5.91 10.80 -4.11
C GLY A 231 5.39 11.87 -3.15
N SER A 232 4.18 11.73 -2.61
CA SER A 232 3.67 12.65 -1.58
C SER A 232 4.52 12.61 -0.31
N ASP A 233 4.67 13.78 0.32
CA ASP A 233 5.39 13.97 1.58
C ASP A 233 4.54 13.51 2.78
N ARG A 234 4.06 12.26 2.71
CA ARG A 234 3.25 11.64 3.76
C ARG A 234 3.79 10.25 4.10
N PHE A 235 3.99 10.02 5.38
CA PHE A 235 4.18 8.69 5.91
C PHE A 235 2.83 8.07 6.23
N THR A 236 2.54 6.89 5.70
CA THR A 236 1.33 6.14 6.00
C THR A 236 1.64 4.74 6.50
N TRP A 237 0.72 4.21 7.29
CA TRP A 237 0.84 2.89 7.90
C TRP A 237 -0.53 2.33 8.24
N HIS A 238 -0.56 1.04 8.54
CA HIS A 238 -1.70 0.39 9.18
C HIS A 238 -1.38 0.06 10.63
N THR A 239 -2.39 0.02 11.49
CA THR A 239 -2.24 -0.40 12.90
C THR A 239 -1.54 -1.74 13.05
N HIS A 240 -1.87 -2.70 12.18
CA HIS A 240 -1.27 -4.05 12.19
C HIS A 240 0.22 -4.08 11.82
N ASN A 241 0.81 -2.95 11.42
CA ASN A 241 2.25 -2.83 11.23
C ASN A 241 2.99 -2.78 12.58
N TYR A 242 2.32 -2.47 13.69
CA TYR A 242 2.89 -2.56 15.02
C TYR A 242 2.86 -3.98 15.56
N ARG A 243 3.89 -4.33 16.33
CA ARG A 243 3.89 -5.50 17.20
C ARG A 243 4.43 -5.12 18.57
N LEU A 244 3.89 -5.73 19.60
CA LEU A 244 4.41 -5.62 20.95
C LEU A 244 4.97 -6.99 21.35
N VAL A 245 6.22 -7.02 21.78
CA VAL A 245 6.97 -8.26 22.01
C VAL A 245 7.63 -8.23 23.39
N ASP A 246 7.55 -9.33 24.14
CA ASP A 246 8.21 -9.40 25.45
C ASP A 246 9.74 -9.64 25.35
N GLY A 247 10.38 -9.80 26.51
CA GLY A 247 11.81 -10.12 26.61
C GLY A 247 12.20 -11.49 26.05
N ALA A 248 11.26 -12.43 25.95
CA ALA A 248 11.47 -13.76 25.39
C ALA A 248 11.23 -13.82 23.87
N GLY A 249 10.71 -12.74 23.27
CA GLY A 249 10.38 -12.71 21.84
C GLY A 249 8.94 -13.12 21.51
N GLN A 250 8.08 -13.31 22.51
CA GLN A 250 6.68 -13.65 22.30
C GLN A 250 5.87 -12.40 21.92
N SER A 251 5.09 -12.50 20.83
CA SER A 251 4.16 -11.45 20.44
C SER A 251 2.95 -11.38 21.37
N MET A 252 2.62 -10.16 21.79
CA MET A 252 1.37 -9.85 22.48
C MET A 252 0.23 -9.73 21.47
N GLY A 253 -0.98 -10.10 21.89
CA GLY A 253 -2.14 -10.08 21.01
C GLY A 253 -2.57 -8.63 20.73
N LEU A 254 -2.46 -8.17 19.48
CA LEU A 254 -3.05 -6.89 19.08
C LEU A 254 -4.58 -7.01 19.15
N VAL A 255 -5.21 -6.10 19.89
CA VAL A 255 -6.68 -6.03 20.00
C VAL A 255 -7.22 -5.03 18.97
N GLY A 256 -6.54 -3.89 18.78
CA GLY A 256 -6.91 -2.90 17.75
C GLY A 256 -6.44 -1.49 18.10
N GLU A 257 -6.81 -0.54 17.24
CA GLU A 257 -6.62 0.89 17.48
C GLU A 257 -7.87 1.51 18.06
N ARG A 258 -7.74 2.28 19.15
CA ARG A 258 -8.84 3.05 19.70
C ARG A 258 -9.07 4.27 18.80
N PHE A 259 -10.24 4.31 18.20
CA PHE A 259 -10.71 5.44 17.41
C PHE A 259 -12.08 5.87 17.91
N MET A 260 -12.14 7.09 18.47
CA MET A 260 -13.29 7.56 19.24
C MET A 260 -13.60 6.57 20.38
N GLN A 261 -14.85 6.08 20.48
CA GLN A 261 -15.27 5.11 21.50
C GLN A 261 -15.34 3.68 20.94
N ARG A 262 -14.54 3.39 19.90
CA ARG A 262 -14.50 2.09 19.20
C ARG A 262 -13.08 1.57 19.12
N LEU A 263 -12.98 0.26 18.89
CA LEU A 263 -11.75 -0.40 18.47
C LEU A 263 -11.89 -0.81 17.00
N LEU A 264 -10.85 -0.49 16.22
CA LEU A 264 -10.73 -0.91 14.83
C LEU A 264 -9.60 -1.93 14.74
N ASP A 265 -9.89 -3.10 14.15
CA ASP A 265 -8.91 -4.18 13.98
C ASP A 265 -7.69 -3.72 13.16
N SER A 266 -7.94 -2.84 12.19
CA SER A 266 -6.92 -2.21 11.34
C SER A 266 -7.42 -0.85 10.88
N GLN A 267 -6.62 0.19 11.10
CA GLN A 267 -6.89 1.54 10.60
C GLN A 267 -5.75 1.97 9.68
N TYR A 268 -6.11 2.52 8.50
CA TYR A 268 -5.16 3.20 7.64
C TYR A 268 -4.90 4.61 8.18
N ASN A 269 -3.63 4.91 8.41
CA ASN A 269 -3.18 6.11 9.08
C ASN A 269 -2.16 6.85 8.21
N GLY A 270 -2.01 8.14 8.46
CA GLY A 270 -0.92 8.89 7.87
C GLY A 270 -0.66 10.21 8.57
N VAL A 271 0.57 10.68 8.41
CA VAL A 271 1.08 11.95 8.92
C VAL A 271 1.98 12.57 7.87
N ASP A 272 1.89 13.89 7.71
CA ASP A 272 2.75 14.61 6.78
C ASP A 272 4.19 14.66 7.33
N VAL A 273 5.18 14.75 6.44
CA VAL A 273 6.59 14.83 6.84
C VAL A 273 6.83 16.06 7.72
N GLY A 274 7.49 15.87 8.86
CA GLY A 274 7.76 16.89 9.86
C GLY A 274 6.62 17.12 10.86
N ALA A 275 5.42 16.57 10.62
CA ALA A 275 4.32 16.60 11.58
C ALA A 275 4.31 15.33 12.45
N SER A 276 3.51 15.37 13.53
CA SER A 276 3.26 14.21 14.39
C SER A 276 1.77 13.90 14.51
N ALA A 277 1.48 12.64 14.81
CA ALA A 277 0.15 12.14 15.06
C ALA A 277 0.18 11.14 16.22
N GLU A 278 -0.74 11.30 17.19
CA GLU A 278 -0.89 10.37 18.30
C GLU A 278 -1.84 9.23 17.92
N ARG A 279 -1.49 8.01 18.33
CA ARG A 279 -2.30 6.81 18.13
C ARG A 279 -2.39 6.01 19.40
N THR A 280 -3.59 5.56 19.73
CA THR A 280 -3.85 4.75 20.91
C THR A 280 -4.13 3.33 20.47
N VAL A 281 -3.24 2.41 20.77
CA VAL A 281 -3.32 1.02 20.33
C VAL A 281 -3.40 0.11 21.55
N VAL A 282 -4.25 -0.91 21.46
CA VAL A 282 -4.56 -1.81 22.58
C VAL A 282 -4.01 -3.20 22.30
N TRP A 283 -3.28 -3.74 23.27
CA TRP A 283 -2.77 -5.11 23.27
C TRP A 283 -3.29 -5.89 24.46
N LEU A 284 -3.41 -7.20 24.30
CA LEU A 284 -3.58 -8.14 25.40
C LEU A 284 -2.20 -8.60 25.87
N VAL A 285 -1.87 -8.33 27.14
CA VAL A 285 -0.57 -8.62 27.75
C VAL A 285 -0.72 -9.36 29.08
N PRO A 286 0.27 -10.17 29.51
CA PRO A 286 0.29 -10.74 30.85
C PRO A 286 0.29 -9.65 31.95
N GLU A 287 -0.39 -9.93 33.07
CA GLU A 287 -0.44 -9.02 34.21
C GLU A 287 0.94 -8.66 34.77
N GLY A 288 1.84 -9.63 34.83
CA GLY A 288 3.20 -9.44 35.34
C GLY A 288 4.21 -8.93 34.32
N LEU A 289 3.79 -8.55 33.11
CA LEU A 289 4.73 -8.04 32.10
C LEU A 289 5.09 -6.58 32.42
N ASP A 290 6.37 -6.36 32.78
CA ASP A 290 6.86 -5.04 33.20
C ASP A 290 7.38 -4.17 32.05
N GLU A 291 8.00 -4.79 31.04
CA GLU A 291 8.54 -4.11 29.87
C GLU A 291 8.24 -4.91 28.61
N ALA A 292 7.97 -4.22 27.51
CA ALA A 292 7.87 -4.80 26.18
C ALA A 292 8.60 -3.95 25.14
N ARG A 293 8.94 -4.56 24.02
CA ARG A 293 9.52 -3.91 22.84
C ARG A 293 8.40 -3.63 21.84
N LEU A 294 8.29 -2.37 21.41
CA LEU A 294 7.43 -1.97 20.32
C LEU A 294 8.21 -2.08 19.01
N LEU A 295 7.69 -2.88 18.09
CA LEU A 295 8.24 -3.08 16.76
C LEU A 295 7.31 -2.42 15.72
N PHE A 296 7.89 -1.88 14.66
CA PHE A 296 7.20 -1.53 13.41
C PHE A 296 7.75 -2.42 12.31
N GLY A 297 6.93 -3.36 11.80
CA GLY A 297 7.43 -4.49 11.03
C GLY A 297 8.28 -5.42 11.88
N GLU A 298 9.58 -5.50 11.57
CA GLU A 298 10.57 -6.28 12.33
C GLU A 298 11.54 -5.40 13.13
N THR A 299 11.45 -4.07 12.98
CA THR A 299 12.38 -3.14 13.60
C THR A 299 11.86 -2.70 14.96
N GLU A 300 12.65 -2.91 16.01
CA GLU A 300 12.38 -2.33 17.33
C GLU A 300 12.49 -0.80 17.22
N VAL A 301 11.37 -0.13 17.46
CA VAL A 301 11.28 1.34 17.38
C VAL A 301 11.23 2.00 18.75
N ALA A 302 10.82 1.26 19.78
CA ALA A 302 10.83 1.74 21.16
C ALA A 302 10.74 0.61 22.18
N ARG A 303 11.03 0.93 23.45
CA ARG A 303 10.66 0.13 24.62
C ARG A 303 9.50 0.77 25.36
N VAL A 304 8.61 -0.06 25.89
CA VAL A 304 7.40 0.35 26.61
C VAL A 304 7.45 -0.21 28.01
N THR A 305 7.46 0.68 29.01
CA THR A 305 7.31 0.30 30.42
C THR A 305 5.83 0.08 30.73
N LEU A 306 5.44 -1.18 30.95
CA LEU A 306 4.06 -1.59 31.26
C LEU A 306 3.82 -1.69 32.78
N GLY A 307 4.81 -2.14 33.55
CA GLY A 307 4.70 -2.39 34.99
C GLY A 307 4.49 -1.12 35.82
N GLY A 308 4.83 0.05 35.28
CA GLY A 308 4.63 1.34 35.94
C GLY A 308 3.18 1.85 35.92
N ALA A 309 2.33 1.31 35.06
CA ALA A 309 0.92 1.69 34.98
C ALA A 309 0.06 0.78 35.89
N PRO A 310 -0.74 1.34 36.81
CA PRO A 310 -1.63 0.55 37.65
C PRO A 310 -2.68 -0.16 36.80
N ILE A 311 -3.10 -1.35 37.25
CA ILE A 311 -4.19 -2.11 36.62
C ILE A 311 -5.50 -1.68 37.28
N THR A 312 -6.42 -1.15 36.48
CA THR A 312 -7.79 -0.82 36.91
C THR A 312 -8.80 -1.86 36.40
N GLU A 313 -10.01 -1.89 36.99
CA GLU A 313 -11.07 -2.79 36.51
C GLU A 313 -11.63 -2.35 35.14
N THR A 314 -11.79 -1.04 34.97
CA THR A 314 -12.25 -0.43 33.72
C THR A 314 -11.27 0.62 33.25
N ASP A 315 -11.33 0.95 31.96
CA ASP A 315 -10.58 2.04 31.34
C ASP A 315 -11.00 3.42 31.87
#